data_AF-A0AA40DQW5-F1
#
_entry.id   AF-A0AA40DQW5-F1
#
_cell.length_a   1.000
_cell.length_b   1.000
_cell.length_c   1.000
_cell.angle_alpha   90.00
_cell.angle_beta   90.00
_cell.angle_gamma   90.00
#
_symmetry.space_group_name_H-M   'P 1'
#
loop_
_entity.id
_entity.type
_entity.pdbx_description
1 polymer ?
#
loop_
_entity_poly.entity_id
_entity_poly.type
_entity_poly.pdbx_seq_one_letter_code
_entity_poly.pdbx_strand_id
1 'polypeptide(L)'
;MWWTEEVDSSRRMVLRQGGLDSLMSALVARFAPDAGTSNDRCNKGRLNLHHIYEDEAAAIRFVQQKLRYAHGAGILLPDNSNWLGVMQNIWGRFDVEIMRFIRGPLPVETLANYMFMIVIIPVIFAIKSSRIRRPN
;
A
#
# COMPACT_ATOMS: atom_id res chain seq x y z
N MET A 1 -10.57 -6.02 24.74
CA MET A 1 -11.91 -6.63 24.58
C MET A 1 -12.41 -6.30 23.16
N TRP A 2 -12.46 -7.25 22.24
CA TRP A 2 -12.86 -6.99 20.83
C TRP A 2 -13.91 -7.99 20.31
N TRP A 3 -14.59 -8.72 21.21
CA TRP A 3 -15.46 -9.85 20.85
C TRP A 3 -16.94 -9.72 21.30
N THR A 4 -17.39 -8.56 21.78
CA THR A 4 -18.66 -8.47 22.53
C THR A 4 -19.85 -7.81 21.83
N GLU A 5 -19.73 -7.26 20.63
CA GLU A 5 -20.93 -6.84 19.88
C GLU A 5 -21.43 -7.99 19.01
N GLU A 6 -22.17 -8.89 19.63
CA GLU A 6 -22.99 -9.87 18.91
C GLU A 6 -23.91 -9.13 17.94
N VAL A 7 -23.99 -9.56 16.68
CA VAL A 7 -24.87 -8.89 15.72
C VAL A 7 -26.30 -9.17 16.15
N ASP A 8 -27.05 -8.11 16.50
CA ASP A 8 -28.44 -8.27 16.92
C ASP A 8 -29.30 -8.95 15.82
N SER A 9 -30.43 -9.53 16.21
CA SER A 9 -31.35 -10.21 15.28
C SER A 9 -31.84 -9.34 14.15
N SER A 10 -32.10 -8.05 14.41
CA SER A 10 -32.61 -7.08 13.44
C SER A 10 -31.56 -6.76 12.39
N ARG A 11 -30.31 -6.56 12.80
CA ARG A 11 -29.17 -6.27 11.93
C ARG A 11 -28.76 -7.48 11.10
N ARG A 12 -28.90 -8.70 11.64
CA ARG A 12 -28.79 -9.95 10.86
C ARG A 12 -29.86 -10.04 9.77
N MET A 13 -31.09 -9.62 10.07
CA MET A 13 -32.18 -9.64 9.09
C MET A 13 -31.94 -8.66 7.94
N VAL A 14 -31.51 -7.43 8.27
CA VAL A 14 -31.12 -6.41 7.27
C VAL A 14 -29.97 -6.88 6.38
N LEU A 15 -28.93 -7.48 6.96
CA LEU A 15 -27.79 -8.00 6.19
C LEU A 15 -28.17 -9.17 5.28
N ARG A 16 -29.10 -10.03 5.70
CA ARG A 16 -29.62 -11.13 4.88
C ARG A 16 -30.49 -10.64 3.72
N GLN A 17 -31.24 -9.55 3.92
CA GLN A 17 -32.05 -8.94 2.86
C GLN A 17 -31.20 -8.21 1.82
N GLY A 18 -30.06 -7.63 2.23
CA GLY A 18 -29.13 -6.93 1.33
C GLY A 18 -28.25 -7.83 0.46
N GLY A 19 -28.36 -9.16 0.57
CA GLY A 19 -27.59 -10.13 -0.22
C GLY A 19 -26.10 -10.22 0.18
N LEU A 20 -25.33 -10.95 -0.65
CA LEU A 20 -23.92 -11.27 -0.38
C LEU A 20 -23.05 -10.01 -0.26
N ASP A 21 -23.25 -9.01 -1.10
CA ASP A 21 -22.43 -7.78 -1.12
C ASP A 21 -22.58 -6.96 0.16
N SER A 22 -23.79 -6.92 0.73
CA SER A 22 -24.05 -6.25 2.01
C SER A 22 -23.39 -6.98 3.18
N LEU A 23 -23.42 -8.33 3.16
CA LEU A 23 -22.72 -9.16 4.13
C LEU A 23 -21.20 -8.97 4.04
N MET A 24 -20.63 -8.99 2.84
CA MET A 24 -19.20 -8.78 2.63
C MET A 24 -18.77 -7.38 3.08
N SER A 25 -19.54 -6.35 2.75
CA SER A 25 -19.27 -4.97 3.19
C SER A 25 -19.30 -4.83 4.72
N ALA A 26 -20.27 -5.48 5.38
CA ALA A 26 -20.37 -5.47 6.84
C ALA A 26 -19.23 -6.23 7.53
N LEU A 27 -18.79 -7.36 6.95
CA LEU A 27 -17.62 -8.09 7.42
C LEU A 27 -16.35 -7.25 7.27
N VAL A 28 -16.16 -6.58 6.13
CA VAL A 28 -15.03 -5.68 5.91
C VAL A 28 -15.04 -4.54 6.93
N ALA A 29 -16.18 -3.89 7.15
CA ALA A 29 -16.30 -2.81 8.13
C ALA A 29 -16.00 -3.27 9.57
N ARG A 30 -16.43 -4.48 9.94
CA ARG A 30 -16.26 -5.02 11.29
C ARG A 30 -14.84 -5.51 11.58
N PHE A 31 -14.19 -6.13 10.60
CA PHE A 31 -12.86 -6.72 10.76
C PHE A 31 -11.74 -5.83 10.21
N ALA A 32 -12.06 -4.65 9.68
CA ALA A 32 -11.07 -3.67 9.33
C ALA A 32 -10.25 -3.30 10.59
N PRO A 33 -8.92 -3.23 10.49
CA PRO A 33 -8.10 -2.64 11.55
C PRO A 33 -8.58 -1.21 11.80
N ASP A 34 -8.64 -0.81 13.07
CA ASP A 34 -9.04 0.55 13.43
C ASP A 34 -8.11 1.59 12.78
N ALA A 35 -8.62 2.82 12.63
CA ALA A 35 -7.90 3.89 11.95
C ALA A 35 -6.55 4.22 12.62
N GLY A 36 -6.44 4.09 13.95
CA GLY A 36 -5.20 4.29 14.69
C GLY A 36 -4.16 3.24 14.36
N THR A 37 -4.51 1.95 14.47
CA THR A 37 -3.65 0.83 14.07
C THR A 37 -3.25 0.92 12.59
N SER A 38 -4.18 1.30 11.72
CA SER A 38 -3.90 1.50 10.30
C SER A 38 -2.92 2.64 10.07
N ASN A 39 -3.08 3.77 10.75
CA ASN A 39 -2.16 4.90 10.68
C ASN A 39 -0.75 4.52 11.17
N ASP A 40 -0.65 3.83 12.30
CA ASP A 40 0.62 3.36 12.85
C ASP A 40 1.34 2.41 11.89
N ARG A 41 0.60 1.47 11.30
CA ARG A 41 1.14 0.54 10.29
C ARG A 41 1.50 1.23 8.98
N CYS A 42 0.72 2.23 8.57
CA CYS A 42 1.08 3.12 7.46
C CYS A 42 2.40 3.83 7.76
N ASN A 43 2.60 4.23 9.02
CA ASN A 43 3.78 4.98 9.43
C ASN A 43 5.00 4.16 9.87
N LYS A 44 4.90 2.83 9.93
CA LYS A 44 5.99 1.98 10.41
C LYS A 44 6.85 1.39 9.28
N GLY A 45 8.17 1.43 9.43
CA GLY A 45 9.10 0.74 8.53
C GLY A 45 9.46 1.52 7.27
N ARG A 46 10.50 1.02 6.60
CA ARG A 46 11.13 1.57 5.39
C ARG A 46 11.40 0.46 4.39
N LEU A 47 11.48 0.82 3.12
CA LEU A 47 11.95 -0.07 2.07
C LEU A 47 13.45 0.17 1.88
N ASN A 48 14.26 -0.86 2.10
CA ASN A 48 15.71 -0.84 1.91
C ASN A 48 16.11 -1.72 0.71
N LEU A 49 17.35 -1.57 0.24
CA LEU A 49 17.86 -2.38 -0.88
C LEU A 49 17.88 -3.87 -0.57
N HIS A 50 18.15 -4.24 0.68
CA HIS A 50 18.23 -5.63 1.09
C HIS A 50 16.91 -6.37 0.84
N HIS A 51 15.77 -5.75 1.17
CA HIS A 51 14.44 -6.31 0.89
C HIS A 51 14.22 -6.56 -0.62
N ILE A 52 14.69 -5.66 -1.48
CA ILE A 52 14.56 -5.79 -2.95
C ILE A 52 15.50 -6.87 -3.49
N TYR A 53 16.69 -7.01 -2.89
CA TYR A 53 17.65 -8.04 -3.25
C TYR A 53 17.15 -9.45 -2.89
N GLU A 54 16.49 -9.60 -1.74
CA GLU A 54 15.91 -10.88 -1.31
C GLU A 54 14.62 -11.22 -2.07
N ASP A 55 13.82 -10.21 -2.43
CA ASP A 55 12.57 -10.41 -3.15
C ASP A 55 12.30 -9.24 -4.11
N GLU A 56 12.27 -9.56 -5.41
CA GLU A 56 12.00 -8.59 -6.47
C GLU A 56 10.61 -7.93 -6.33
N ALA A 57 9.63 -8.62 -5.75
CA ALA A 57 8.31 -8.08 -5.49
C ALA A 57 8.21 -7.26 -4.19
N ALA A 58 9.30 -7.11 -3.41
CA ALA A 58 9.28 -6.39 -2.15
C ALA A 58 8.82 -4.93 -2.32
N ALA A 59 9.28 -4.24 -3.37
CA ALA A 59 8.95 -2.85 -3.60
C ALA A 59 7.45 -2.65 -3.87
N ILE A 60 6.88 -3.46 -4.77
CA ILE A 60 5.46 -3.37 -5.10
C ILE A 60 4.57 -3.76 -3.91
N ARG A 61 4.92 -4.83 -3.18
CA ARG A 61 4.16 -5.25 -1.99
C ARG A 61 4.24 -4.20 -0.88
N PHE A 62 5.40 -3.59 -0.67
CA PHE A 62 5.56 -2.50 0.29
C PHE A 62 4.61 -1.35 -0.02
N VAL A 63 4.60 -0.88 -1.28
CA VAL A 63 3.73 0.23 -1.69
C VAL A 63 2.25 -0.14 -1.56
N GLN A 64 1.84 -1.33 -2.03
CA GLN A 64 0.46 -1.81 -1.92
C GLN A 64 0.00 -1.93 -0.46
N GLN A 65 0.87 -2.44 0.42
CA GLN A 65 0.58 -2.55 1.84
C GLN A 65 0.40 -1.16 2.47
N LYS A 66 1.23 -0.18 2.10
CA LYS A 66 1.10 1.20 2.58
C LYS A 66 -0.17 1.87 2.08
N LEU A 67 -0.52 1.72 0.81
CA LEU A 67 -1.78 2.23 0.25
C LEU A 67 -3.00 1.61 0.96
N ARG A 68 -2.96 0.30 1.26
CA ARG A 68 -4.01 -0.38 2.02
C ARG A 68 -4.19 0.22 3.42
N TYR A 69 -3.09 0.49 4.13
CA TYR A 69 -3.15 1.10 5.45
C TYR A 69 -3.55 2.58 5.39
N ALA A 70 -3.10 3.33 4.38
CA ALA A 70 -3.53 4.71 4.17
C ALA A 70 -5.04 4.78 3.92
N HIS A 71 -5.60 3.84 3.16
CA HIS A 71 -7.05 3.74 2.96
C HIS A 71 -7.77 3.37 4.26
N GLY A 72 -7.28 2.37 5.00
CA GLY A 72 -7.85 1.98 6.30
C GLY A 72 -7.79 3.07 7.38
N ALA A 73 -6.82 3.97 7.29
CA ALA A 73 -6.67 5.12 8.18
C ALA A 73 -7.48 6.36 7.74
N GLY A 74 -8.13 6.32 6.57
CA GLY A 74 -8.82 7.48 5.99
C GLY A 74 -7.86 8.55 5.44
N ILE A 75 -6.56 8.24 5.28
CA ILE A 75 -5.55 9.13 4.70
C ILE A 75 -5.66 9.13 3.18
N LEU A 76 -5.86 7.97 2.56
CA LEU A 76 -6.18 7.85 1.14
C LEU A 76 -7.70 7.92 0.98
N LEU A 77 -8.18 8.87 0.18
CA LEU A 77 -9.61 9.05 -0.06
C LEU A 77 -10.18 7.90 -0.91
N PRO A 78 -11.48 7.56 -0.79
CA PRO A 78 -12.09 6.46 -1.53
C PRO A 78 -12.02 6.61 -3.06
N ASP A 79 -11.97 7.84 -3.56
CA ASP A 79 -11.84 8.16 -4.99
C ASP A 79 -10.38 8.24 -5.45
N ASN A 80 -9.42 8.04 -4.55
CA ASN A 80 -7.98 8.20 -4.77
C ASN A 80 -7.58 9.59 -5.29
N SER A 81 -8.40 10.62 -5.12
CA SER A 81 -8.12 11.97 -5.62
C SER A 81 -6.84 12.57 -5.01
N ASN A 82 -6.50 12.19 -3.78
CA ASN A 82 -5.30 12.63 -3.09
C ASN A 82 -4.11 11.65 -3.18
N TRP A 83 -4.14 10.71 -4.13
CA TRP A 83 -3.11 9.67 -4.27
C TRP A 83 -1.69 10.23 -4.31
N LEU A 84 -1.49 11.39 -4.93
CA LEU A 84 -0.17 12.00 -5.11
C LEU A 84 0.51 12.26 -3.77
N GLY A 85 -0.20 12.91 -2.83
CA GLY A 85 0.35 13.23 -1.51
C GLY A 85 0.63 11.97 -0.68
N VAL A 86 -0.27 10.99 -0.75
CA VAL A 86 -0.07 9.68 -0.10
C VAL A 86 1.17 8.99 -0.67
N MET A 87 1.33 9.00 -1.99
CA MET A 87 2.42 8.32 -2.66
C MET A 87 3.75 9.04 -2.48
N GLN A 88 3.76 10.37 -2.35
CA GLN A 88 4.94 11.13 -1.91
C GLN A 88 5.37 10.75 -0.49
N ASN A 89 4.42 10.58 0.44
CA ASN A 89 4.74 10.10 1.79
C ASN A 89 5.36 8.69 1.77
N ILE A 90 4.78 7.78 0.98
CA ILE A 90 5.30 6.42 0.84
C ILE A 90 6.68 6.43 0.19
N TRP A 91 6.88 7.21 -0.88
CA TRP A 91 8.19 7.37 -1.52
C TRP A 91 9.24 7.88 -0.54
N GLY A 92 8.88 8.84 0.33
CA GLY A 92 9.74 9.34 1.42
C GLY A 92 10.20 8.27 2.42
N ARG A 93 9.60 7.07 2.41
CA ARG A 93 9.97 5.92 3.25
C ARG A 93 10.89 4.94 2.54
N PHE A 94 11.24 5.18 1.29
CA PHE A 94 12.29 4.43 0.63
C PHE A 94 13.65 4.91 1.16
N ASP A 95 14.62 4.01 1.19
CA ASP A 95 15.99 4.41 1.45
C ASP A 95 16.56 5.25 0.30
N VAL A 96 17.50 6.12 0.64
CA VAL A 96 18.09 7.09 -0.31
C VAL A 96 18.67 6.39 -1.54
N GLU A 97 19.23 5.19 -1.37
CA GLU A 97 19.78 4.41 -2.47
C GLU A 97 18.70 4.02 -3.48
N ILE A 98 17.52 3.61 -3.03
CA ILE A 98 16.37 3.31 -3.90
C ILE A 98 15.87 4.58 -4.60
N MET A 99 15.80 5.69 -3.87
CA MET A 99 15.38 6.98 -4.41
C MET A 99 16.29 7.49 -5.55
N ARG A 100 17.57 7.08 -5.60
CA ARG A 100 18.47 7.39 -6.73
C ARG A 100 18.06 6.71 -8.04
N PHE A 101 17.30 5.63 -7.96
CA PHE A 101 16.84 4.89 -9.14
C PHE A 101 15.40 5.20 -9.51
N ILE A 102 14.62 5.73 -8.57
CA ILE A 102 13.18 6.00 -8.75
C ILE A 102 12.87 7.40 -8.28
N ARG A 103 12.44 8.24 -9.22
CA ARG A 103 11.93 9.57 -8.89
C ARG A 103 10.63 9.49 -8.09
N GLY A 104 10.36 10.52 -7.30
CA GLY A 104 9.05 10.72 -6.69
C GLY A 104 7.92 10.86 -7.73
N PRO A 105 6.67 10.64 -7.32
CA PRO A 105 5.51 10.81 -8.20
C PRO A 105 5.30 12.29 -8.54
N LEU A 106 4.87 12.55 -9.77
CA LEU A 106 4.62 13.89 -10.30
C LEU A 106 3.10 14.15 -10.46
N PRO A 107 2.65 15.41 -10.41
CA PRO A 107 1.23 15.76 -10.54
C PRO A 107 0.61 15.40 -11.89
N VAL A 108 1.42 15.32 -12.95
CA VAL A 108 0.99 14.99 -14.32
C VAL A 108 0.75 13.49 -14.54
N GLU A 109 1.10 12.66 -13.55
CA GLU A 109 0.97 11.21 -13.65
C GLU A 109 -0.37 10.71 -13.11
N THR A 110 -0.67 9.45 -13.38
CA THR A 110 -1.73 8.72 -12.70
C THR A 110 -1.11 7.74 -11.71
N LEU A 111 -1.88 7.35 -10.68
CA LEU A 111 -1.47 6.31 -9.74
C LEU A 111 -1.06 5.02 -10.48
N ALA A 112 -1.83 4.61 -11.48
CA ALA A 112 -1.56 3.41 -12.27
C ALA A 112 -0.20 3.48 -13.00
N ASN A 113 0.10 4.62 -13.64
CA ASN A 113 1.36 4.81 -14.35
C ASN A 113 2.55 4.79 -13.38
N TYR A 114 2.40 5.42 -12.21
CA TYR A 114 3.45 5.43 -11.21
C TYR A 114 3.68 4.04 -10.59
N MET A 115 2.61 3.28 -10.35
CA MET A 115 2.70 1.89 -9.88
C MET A 115 3.41 0.98 -10.89
N PHE A 116 3.21 1.19 -12.19
CA PHE A 116 3.94 0.46 -13.23
C PHE A 116 5.46 0.73 -13.16
N MET A 117 5.86 1.97 -12.89
CA MET A 117 7.28 2.30 -12.67
C MET A 117 7.87 1.61 -11.43
N ILE A 118 7.06 1.36 -10.40
CA ILE A 118 7.50 0.63 -9.20
C ILE A 118 7.72 -0.86 -9.52
N VAL A 119 6.96 -1.44 -10.43
CA VAL A 119 7.13 -2.86 -10.81
C VAL A 119 8.47 -3.10 -11.52
N ILE A 120 8.96 -2.13 -12.30
CA ILE A 120 10.22 -2.28 -13.06
C ILE A 120 11.49 -2.01 -12.23
N ILE A 121 11.35 -1.69 -10.94
CA ILE A 121 12.48 -1.41 -10.04
C ILE A 121 13.54 -2.53 -10.06
N PRO A 122 13.18 -3.82 -9.87
CA PRO A 122 14.16 -4.89 -9.82
C PRO A 122 14.95 -5.01 -11.13
N VAL A 123 14.28 -4.79 -12.27
CA VAL A 123 14.89 -4.79 -13.60
C VAL A 123 15.92 -3.66 -13.73
N ILE A 124 15.59 -2.45 -13.27
CA ILE A 124 16.52 -1.32 -13.28
C ILE A 124 17.76 -1.61 -12.41
N PHE A 125 17.55 -2.24 -11.25
CA PHE A 125 18.64 -2.68 -10.38
C PHE A 125 19.52 -3.76 -11.02
N ALA A 126 18.93 -4.76 -11.68
CA ALA A 126 19.66 -5.82 -12.37
C ALA A 126 20.51 -5.26 -13.52
N ILE A 127 19.98 -4.32 -14.32
CA ILE A 127 20.69 -3.68 -15.43
C ILE A 127 21.84 -2.80 -14.94
N LYS A 128 21.64 -2.05 -13.84
CA LYS A 128 22.68 -1.13 -13.35
C LYS A 128 23.76 -1.84 -12.53
N SER A 129 23.42 -2.88 -11.77
CA SER A 129 24.42 -3.69 -11.04
C SER A 129 25.32 -4.51 -11.98
N SER A 130 24.78 -4.99 -13.10
CA SER A 130 25.55 -5.69 -14.14
C SER A 130 26.50 -4.78 -14.92
N ARG A 131 26.18 -3.47 -15.05
CA ARG A 131 27.09 -2.48 -15.65
C ARG A 131 28.28 -2.10 -14.75
N ILE A 132 28.14 -2.23 -13.43
CA ILE A 132 29.21 -1.91 -12.46
C ILE A 132 30.21 -3.08 -12.33
N ARG A 133 29.80 -4.32 -12.64
CA ARG A 133 30.64 -5.54 -12.54
C ARG A 133 31.42 -5.89 -13.82
N ARG A 134 31.74 -4.95 -14.72
CA ARG A 134 32.76 -5.20 -15.76
C ARG A 134 34.14 -4.90 -15.17
N PRO A 135 34.98 -5.91 -14.88
CA PRO A 135 36.38 -5.67 -14.56
C PRO A 135 37.13 -5.38 -15.87
N ASN A 136 38.03 -4.40 -15.82
CA ASN A 136 39.26 -4.47 -16.60
C ASN A 136 40.19 -5.49 -15.95
#